data_AF-E2NJB6-F1
#
_entry.id   AF-E2NJB6-F1
#
_cell.length_a   1.000
_cell.length_b   1.000
_cell.length_c   1.000
_cell.angle_alpha   90.00
_cell.angle_beta   90.00
_cell.angle_gamma   90.00
#
_symmetry.space_group_name_H-M   'P 1'
#
loop_
_entity.id
_entity.type
_entity.pdbx_description
1 polymer ?
#
loop_
_entity_poly.entity_id
_entity_poly.type
_entity_poly.pdbx_seq_one_letter_code
_entity_poly.pdbx_strand_id
1 'polypeptide(L)' 'MFEERIEKAVEFFKSGYNCSQSVVLAFADMYGFTQERAARMAASFG' A
#
# COMPACT_ATOMS: atom_id res chain seq x y z
N MET A 1 5.30 -13.55 -8.14
CA MET A 1 4.16 -12.62 -8.36
C MET A 1 3.80 -11.81 -7.12
N PHE A 2 3.79 -12.40 -5.90
CA PHE A 2 3.62 -11.63 -4.66
C PHE A 2 4.92 -11.00 -4.12
N GLU A 3 6.09 -11.51 -4.48
CA GLU A 3 7.40 -10.97 -4.06
C GLU A 3 7.57 -9.49 -4.44
N GLU A 4 7.28 -9.10 -5.69
CA GLU A 4 7.31 -7.69 -6.12
C GLU A 4 6.36 -6.80 -5.31
N ARG A 5 5.22 -7.35 -4.86
CA ARG A 5 4.26 -6.60 -4.01
C ARG A 5 4.76 -6.47 -2.58
N ILE A 6 5.45 -7.49 -2.06
CA ILE A 6 6.11 -7.41 -0.75
C ILE A 6 7.19 -6.32 -0.78
N GLU A 7 8.01 -6.29 -1.84
CA GLU A 7 9.03 -5.25 -2.02
C GLU A 7 8.40 -3.85 -2.08
N LYS A 8 7.33 -3.67 -2.87
CA LYS A 8 6.57 -2.41 -2.91
C LYS A 8 6.01 -2.01 -1.55
N ALA A 9 5.46 -2.95 -0.78
CA ALA A 9 4.96 -2.65 0.57
C ALA A 9 6.10 -2.18 1.49
N VAL A 10 7.27 -2.82 1.40
CA VAL A 10 8.46 -2.40 2.16
C VAL A 10 8.94 -1.01 1.72
N GLU A 11 8.92 -0.70 0.42
CA GLU A 11 9.25 0.64 -0.09
C GLU A 11 8.26 1.70 0.41
N PHE A 12 6.95 1.42 0.37
CA PHE A 12 5.94 2.34 0.90
C PHE A 12 6.10 2.59 2.40
N PHE A 13 6.43 1.55 3.17
CA PHE A 13 6.70 1.71 4.60
C PHE A 13 7.91 2.61 4.83
N LYS A 14 9.00 2.37 4.09
CA LYS A 14 10.21 3.21 4.13
C LYS A 14 9.97 4.64 3.67
N SER A 15 8.97 4.88 2.81
CA SER A 15 8.59 6.22 2.36
C SER A 15 7.66 6.96 3.34
N GLY A 16 7.29 6.34 4.46
CA GLY A 16 6.53 6.99 5.54
C GLY A 16 5.04 6.66 5.61
N TYR A 17 4.56 5.69 4.82
CA TYR A 17 3.20 5.15 5.02
C TYR A 17 3.17 4.24 6.26
N ASN A 18 2.01 4.18 6.93
CA ASN A 18 1.83 3.23 8.03
C ASN A 18 1.78 1.78 7.50
N CYS A 19 1.66 0.78 8.38
CA CYS A 19 1.83 -0.61 7.97
C CYS A 19 0.65 -1.08 7.11
N SER A 20 -0.58 -0.69 7.45
CA SER A 20 -1.77 -1.02 6.67
C SER A 20 -1.80 -0.31 5.31
N GLN A 21 -1.46 0.98 5.26
CA GLN A 21 -1.33 1.74 4.02
C GLN A 21 -0.29 1.10 3.11
N SER A 22 0.87 0.71 3.64
CA SER A 22 1.93 0.07 2.87
C SER A 22 1.46 -1.22 2.18
N VAL A 23 0.72 -2.06 2.90
CA VAL A 23 0.15 -3.29 2.33
C VAL A 23 -0.97 -2.97 1.34
N VAL A 24 -1.93 -2.12 1.68
CA VAL A 24 -3.07 -1.81 0.78
C VAL A 24 -2.60 -1.12 -0.52
N LEU A 25 -1.61 -0.24 -0.44
CA LEU A 25 -0.99 0.42 -1.58
C LEU A 25 -0.31 -0.56 -2.54
N ALA A 26 0.40 -1.55 -2.01
CA ALA A 26 1.07 -2.57 -2.82
C ALA A 26 0.10 -3.45 -3.64
N PHE A 27 -1.21 -3.36 -3.37
CA PHE A 27 -2.26 -4.11 -4.06
C PHE A 27 -3.30 -3.20 -4.74
N ALA A 28 -3.11 -1.88 -4.73
CA ALA A 28 -4.09 -0.92 -5.23
C ALA A 28 -4.48 -1.15 -6.71
N ASP A 29 -3.52 -1.54 -7.55
CA ASP A 29 -3.73 -1.83 -8.98
C ASP A 29 -4.66 -3.03 -9.21
N MET A 30 -4.66 -4.04 -8.33
CA MET A 30 -5.54 -5.21 -8.45
C MET A 30 -7.02 -4.84 -8.26
N TYR A 31 -7.29 -3.78 -7.50
CA TYR A 31 -8.64 -3.32 -7.20
C TYR A 31 -9.04 -2.10 -8.04
N GLY A 32 -8.20 -1.67 -8.99
CA GLY A 32 -8.44 -0.48 -9.80
C GLY A 32 -8.44 0.82 -8.99
N PHE A 33 -7.71 0.86 -7.87
CA PHE A 33 -7.60 2.03 -7.03
C PHE A 33 -6.38 2.87 -7.41
N THR A 34 -6.53 4.19 -7.33
CA THR A 34 -5.38 5.09 -7.32
C THR A 34 -4.65 4.97 -6.00
N GLN A 35 -3.35 5.25 -6.00
CA GLN A 35 -2.53 5.29 -4.79
C GLN A 35 -3.12 6.22 -3.71
N GLU A 36 -3.57 7.42 -4.09
CA GLU A 36 -4.19 8.36 -3.15
C GLU A 36 -5.47 7.78 -2.49
N ARG A 37 -6.33 7.13 -3.28
CA ARG A 37 -7.56 6.50 -2.75
C ARG A 37 -7.22 5.37 -1.79
N ALA A 38 -6.32 4.48 -2.18
CA ALA A 38 -5.88 3.36 -1.36
C ALA A 38 -5.23 3.83 -0.04
N ALA A 39 -4.37 4.86 -0.10
CA ALA A 39 -3.73 5.44 1.09
C ALA A 39 -4.76 6.07 2.05
N ARG A 40 -5.76 6.78 1.54
CA ARG A 40 -6.82 7.38 2.39
C ARG A 40 -7.72 6.33 3.03
N MET A 41 -8.09 5.29 2.28
CA MET A 41 -8.91 4.18 2.81
C MET A 41 -8.21 3.44 3.95
N ALA A 42 -6.89 3.28 3.86
CA ALA A 42 -6.09 2.56 4.84
C ALA A 42 -5.56 3.43 5.99
N ALA A 43 -5.72 4.76 5.94
CA ALA A 43 -5.10 5.68 6.89
C ALA A 43 -5.46 5.42 8.37
N SER A 44 -6.67 4.96 8.65
CA SER A 44 -7.14 4.66 10.01
C SER A 44 -6.73 3.27 10.52
N PHE A 45 -6.15 2.43 9.67
CA PHE A 45 -5.92 1.02 9.98
C PHE A 45 -4.47 0.72 10.38
N GLY A 46 -3.72 1.70 10.91
CA GLY A 46 -2.41 1.53 11.54
C GLY A 46 -1.51 0.48 10.91
#